data_AF-A0A814MFD6-F1
#
_entry.id   AF-A0A814MFD6-F1
#
_cell.length_a   1.000
_cell.length_b   1.000
_cell.length_c   1.000
_cell.angle_alpha   90.00
_cell.angle_beta   90.00
_cell.angle_gamma   90.00
#
_symmetry.space_group_name_H-M   'P 1'
#
loop_
_entity.id
_entity.type
_entity.pdbx_description
1 polymer ?
#
loop_
_entity_poly.entity_id
_entity_poly.type
_entity_poly.pdbx_seq_one_letter_code
_entity_poly.pdbx_strand_id
1 'polypeptide(L)'
;MEFRLKRVDCIIFNDCQTDQQTEDKNIAQLIEWKNLSDSRPDVKGLAGELRTLWLQWNRLTVINGVLYRSWKIDGDTVRYQYVVPIDKR
;
A
#
# COMPACT_ATOMS: atom_id res chain seq x y z
N MET A 1 -17.92 6.12 -15.95
CA MET A 1 -17.63 5.16 -14.87
C MET A 1 -17.17 5.98 -13.67
N GLU A 2 -18.07 6.16 -12.70
CA GLU A 2 -17.85 6.99 -11.50
C GLU A 2 -17.24 6.14 -10.39
N PHE A 3 -16.07 6.56 -9.88
CA PHE A 3 -15.40 5.91 -8.75
C PHE A 3 -15.92 6.52 -7.44
N ARG A 4 -16.68 5.75 -6.66
CA ARG A 4 -17.23 6.24 -5.39
C ARG A 4 -16.17 6.20 -4.29
N LEU A 5 -15.65 7.38 -3.98
CA LEU A 5 -14.68 7.67 -2.91
C LEU A 5 -15.27 7.28 -1.54
N LYS A 6 -14.71 6.26 -0.88
CA LYS A 6 -14.83 6.19 0.59
C LYS A 6 -13.77 7.12 1.18
N ARG A 7 -14.17 8.35 1.52
CA ARG A 7 -13.43 9.18 2.49
C ARG A 7 -13.51 8.45 3.82
N VAL A 8 -12.37 8.02 4.33
CA VAL A 8 -12.27 7.50 5.68
C VAL A 8 -11.45 8.51 6.47
N ASP A 9 -12.14 9.51 7.01
CA ASP A 9 -11.63 10.32 8.11
C ASP A 9 -11.77 9.46 9.36
N CYS A 10 -10.79 8.61 9.66
CA CYS A 10 -10.79 7.87 10.92
C CYS A 10 -9.47 8.01 11.65
N ILE A 11 -9.58 8.76 12.75
CA ILE A 11 -8.64 8.86 13.85
C ILE A 11 -8.89 7.59 14.68
N ILE A 12 -7.89 6.70 14.81
CA ILE A 12 -7.93 5.35 15.44
C ILE A 12 -8.35 4.19 14.50
N PHE A 13 -7.42 3.68 13.68
CA PHE A 13 -7.62 2.50 12.80
C PHE A 13 -6.29 1.72 12.63
N ASN A 14 -5.90 0.85 13.57
CA ASN A 14 -4.66 0.05 13.41
C ASN A 14 -4.88 -1.47 13.31
N ASP A 15 -5.95 -2.07 13.83
CA ASP A 15 -6.09 -3.55 13.81
C ASP A 15 -6.69 -4.10 12.50
N CYS A 16 -7.94 -3.73 12.17
CA CYS A 16 -8.69 -4.34 11.07
C CYS A 16 -8.10 -4.10 9.66
N GLN A 17 -7.34 -3.02 9.48
CA GLN A 17 -6.63 -2.73 8.22
C GLN A 17 -5.35 -3.56 8.10
N THR A 18 -4.66 -3.81 9.21
CA THR A 18 -3.45 -4.63 9.19
C THR A 18 -3.80 -6.07 8.83
N ASP A 19 -4.87 -6.62 9.43
CA ASP A 19 -5.32 -8.00 9.20
C ASP A 19 -5.49 -8.32 7.71
N GLN A 20 -6.23 -7.49 6.97
CA GLN A 20 -6.52 -7.73 5.55
C GLN A 20 -5.27 -7.71 4.67
N GLN A 21 -4.29 -6.85 4.99
CA GLN A 21 -3.03 -6.78 4.25
C GLN A 21 -2.08 -7.92 4.62
N THR A 22 -2.06 -8.32 5.89
CA THR A 22 -1.25 -9.46 6.36
C THR A 22 -1.77 -10.80 5.85
N GLU A 23 -3.07 -10.91 5.57
CA GLU A 23 -3.64 -12.11 4.92
C GLU A 23 -3.20 -12.25 3.45
N ASP A 24 -2.91 -11.13 2.76
CA ASP A 24 -2.41 -11.17 1.39
C ASP A 24 -0.90 -11.33 1.35
N LYS A 25 -0.45 -12.48 0.84
CA LYS A 25 0.98 -12.82 0.78
C LYS A 25 1.81 -11.83 -0.04
N ASN A 26 1.23 -11.20 -1.07
CA ASN A 26 1.94 -10.25 -1.91
C ASN A 26 2.14 -8.92 -1.19
N ILE A 27 1.11 -8.43 -0.49
CA ILE A 27 1.16 -7.17 0.24
C ILE A 27 2.01 -7.33 1.51
N ALA A 28 1.87 -8.43 2.25
CA ALA A 28 2.72 -8.74 3.40
C ALA A 28 4.21 -8.74 3.01
N GLN A 29 4.57 -9.39 1.90
CA GLN A 29 5.94 -9.42 1.38
C GLN A 29 6.44 -8.02 1.00
N LEU A 30 5.58 -7.18 0.42
CA LEU A 30 5.89 -5.77 0.12
C LEU A 30 6.16 -4.94 1.39
N ILE A 31 5.37 -5.16 2.45
CA ILE A 31 5.55 -4.50 3.74
C ILE A 31 6.89 -4.90 4.35
N GLU A 32 7.21 -6.19 4.37
CA GLU A 32 8.52 -6.67 4.85
C GLU A 32 9.66 -6.04 4.08
N TRP A 33 9.61 -6.03 2.75
CA TRP A 33 10.65 -5.40 1.94
C TRP A 33 10.80 -3.91 2.24
N LYS A 34 9.69 -3.18 2.41
CA LYS A 34 9.73 -1.75 2.75
C LYS A 34 10.29 -1.49 4.14
N ASN A 35 10.02 -2.36 5.10
CA ASN A 35 10.58 -2.26 6.45
C ASN A 35 12.07 -2.59 6.48
N LEU A 36 12.56 -3.46 5.58
CA LEU A 36 13.97 -3.81 5.47
C LEU A 36 14.80 -2.72 4.77
N SER A 37 14.26 -2.08 3.74
CA SER A 37 14.96 -1.02 3.01
C SER A 37 14.00 -0.12 2.23
N ASP A 38 14.32 1.17 2.18
CA ASP A 38 13.66 2.10 1.25
C ASP A 38 14.04 1.83 -0.22
N SER A 39 15.18 1.16 -0.45
CA SER A 39 15.63 0.81 -1.79
C SER A 39 14.83 -0.37 -2.33
N ARG A 40 14.34 -0.24 -3.56
CA ARG A 40 13.62 -1.34 -4.22
C ARG A 40 14.57 -2.53 -4.41
N PRO A 41 14.28 -3.71 -3.84
CA PRO A 41 15.11 -4.89 -4.07
C PRO A 41 15.12 -5.29 -5.55
N ASP A 42 16.10 -6.07 -6.02
CA ASP A 42 16.09 -6.62 -7.38
C ASP A 42 15.39 -7.98 -7.38
N VAL A 43 14.05 -7.97 -7.54
CA VAL A 43 13.24 -9.18 -7.58
C VAL A 43 12.73 -9.40 -9.00
N LYS A 44 13.05 -10.58 -9.55
CA LYS A 44 12.58 -11.03 -10.87
C LYS A 44 11.40 -11.98 -10.70
N GLY A 45 10.49 -11.99 -11.69
CA GLY A 45 9.35 -12.91 -11.71
C GLY A 45 8.09 -12.43 -11.00
N LEU A 46 7.99 -11.15 -10.65
CA LEU A 46 6.76 -10.57 -10.11
C LEU A 46 5.64 -10.59 -11.16
N ALA A 47 4.48 -11.12 -10.80
CA ALA A 47 3.32 -11.22 -11.66
C ALA A 47 2.09 -10.53 -11.03
N GLY A 48 1.08 -10.28 -11.85
CA GLY A 48 -0.20 -9.76 -11.40
C GLY A 48 -0.10 -8.41 -10.67
N GLU A 49 -0.86 -8.28 -9.58
CA GLU A 49 -0.97 -7.05 -8.80
C GLU A 49 0.32 -6.70 -8.05
N LEU A 50 1.07 -7.71 -7.62
CA LEU A 50 2.38 -7.52 -6.99
C LEU A 50 3.32 -6.74 -7.91
N ARG A 51 3.30 -7.03 -9.22
CA ARG A 51 4.07 -6.28 -10.21
C ARG A 51 3.60 -4.82 -10.31
N THR A 52 2.29 -4.57 -10.26
CA THR A 52 1.74 -3.21 -10.33
C THR A 52 2.14 -2.37 -9.12
N LEU A 53 2.04 -2.93 -7.92
CA LEU A 53 2.50 -2.29 -6.68
C LEU A 53 4.01 -2.08 -6.70
N TRP A 54 4.77 -3.06 -7.20
CA TRP A 54 6.21 -2.97 -7.35
C TRP A 54 6.68 -1.86 -8.29
N LEU A 55 5.98 -1.64 -9.41
CA LEU A 55 6.24 -0.51 -10.31
C LEU A 55 5.99 0.85 -9.65
N GLN A 56 5.19 0.86 -8.57
CA GLN A 56 4.84 2.04 -7.80
C GLN A 56 5.64 2.15 -6.49
N TRP A 57 6.70 1.36 -6.31
CA TRP A 57 7.51 1.30 -5.08
C TRP A 57 7.87 2.65 -4.46
N ASN A 58 8.26 3.63 -5.28
CA ASN A 58 8.65 4.97 -4.80
C ASN A 58 7.49 5.77 -4.20
N ARG A 59 6.26 5.35 -4.48
CA ARG A 59 5.03 5.91 -3.95
C ARG A 59 4.45 5.04 -2.84
N LEU A 60 5.12 3.98 -2.42
CA LEU A 60 4.65 3.13 -1.33
C LEU A 60 5.37 3.50 -0.04
N THR A 61 4.60 3.61 1.02
CA THR A 61 5.04 3.94 2.37
C THR A 61 4.33 3.02 3.35
N VAL A 62 5.07 2.47 4.31
CA VAL A 62 4.49 1.71 5.42
C VAL A 62 4.33 2.67 6.61
N ILE A 63 3.14 2.74 7.18
CA ILE A 63 2.84 3.54 8.38
C ILE A 63 2.16 2.60 9.38
N ASN A 64 2.70 2.46 10.58
CA ASN A 64 2.19 1.55 11.62
C ASN A 64 1.97 0.10 11.13
N GLY A 65 2.84 -0.41 10.27
CA GLY A 65 2.72 -1.77 9.73
C GLY A 65 1.73 -1.91 8.57
N VAL A 66 1.08 -0.83 8.15
CA VAL A 66 0.12 -0.82 7.04
C VAL A 66 0.74 -0.16 5.80
N LEU A 67 0.57 -0.80 4.64
CA LEU A 67 1.01 -0.30 3.34
C LEU A 67 0.04 0.76 2.80
N TYR A 68 0.57 1.95 2.58
CA TYR A 68 -0.10 3.05 1.92
C TYR A 68 0.61 3.42 0.62
N ARG A 69 -0.18 3.95 -0.31
CA ARG A 69 0.30 4.62 -1.51
C ARG A 69 0.23 6.13 -1.30
N SER A 70 1.38 6.79 -1.30
CA SER A 70 1.50 8.24 -1.22
C SER A 70 1.30 8.91 -2.59
N TRP A 71 0.62 10.05 -2.56
CA TRP A 71 0.40 10.93 -3.69
C TRP A 71 0.71 12.36 -3.27
N LYS A 72 1.67 12.99 -3.95
CA LYS A 72 1.92 14.42 -3.79
C LYS A 72 0.85 15.17 -4.58
N ILE A 73 0.08 15.99 -3.89
CA ILE A 73 -0.85 16.96 -4.46
C ILE A 73 -0.19 18.33 -4.32
N ASP A 74 -0.46 19.22 -5.27
CA ASP A 74 0.08 20.59 -5.35
C ASP A 74 0.35 21.24 -3.98
N GLY A 75 1.54 21.84 -3.84
CA GLY A 75 1.91 22.65 -2.68
C GLY A 75 2.32 21.90 -1.40
N ASP A 76 2.96 20.74 -1.51
CA ASP A 76 3.49 19.91 -0.40
C ASP A 76 2.49 19.04 0.38
N THR A 77 1.24 18.95 -0.06
CA THR A 77 0.29 18.02 0.58
C THR A 77 0.51 16.59 0.09
N VAL A 78 0.95 15.69 0.99
CA VAL A 78 1.01 14.25 0.73
C VAL A 78 -0.28 13.60 1.20
N ARG A 79 -0.99 12.93 0.29
CA ARG A 79 -2.12 12.05 0.63
C ARG A 79 -1.70 10.61 0.62
N TYR A 80 -2.18 9.85 1.61
CA TYR A 80 -1.99 8.41 1.71
C TYR A 80 -3.27 7.69 1.30
N GLN A 81 -3.14 6.73 0.40
CA GLN A 81 -4.21 5.84 -0.04
C GLN A 81 -3.92 4.44 0.47
N TYR A 82 -4.85 3.88 1.25
CA TYR A 82 -4.75 2.51 1.73
C TYR A 82 -4.76 1.51 0.55
N VAL A 83 -3.84 0.55 0.56
CA VAL A 83 -3.74 -0.49 -0.47
C VAL A 83 -4.62 -1.67 -0.03
N VAL A 84 -5.63 -2.03 -0.83
CA VAL A 84 -6.51 -3.18 -0.53
C VAL A 84 -6.21 -4.31 -1.52
N PRO A 85 -6.08 -5.57 -1.07
CA PRO A 85 -6.05 -6.73 -1.96
C PRO A 85 -7.33 -6.83 -2.79
N ILE A 86 -7.25 -7.23 -4.09
CA ILE A 86 -8.45 -7.36 -4.94
C ILE A 86 -9.38 -8.49 -4.49
N ASP A 87 -8.84 -9.58 -3.93
CA ASP A 87 -9.65 -10.71 -3.45
C ASP A 87 -10.63 -10.32 -2.32
N LYS A 88 -10.42 -9.17 -1.68
CA LYS A 88 -11.29 -8.63 -0.63
C LYS A 88 -12.02 -7.35 -1.07
N ARG A 89 -12.06 -7.06 -2.38
CA ARG A 89 -12.56 -5.80 -2.95
C ARG A 89 -13.98 -5.86 -3.49
#